data_AF-A0A7Z1AVN3-F1
#
_entry.id   AF-A0A7Z1AVN3-F1
#
_cell.length_a   1.000
_cell.length_b   1.000
_cell.length_c   1.000
_cell.angle_alpha   90.00
_cell.angle_beta   90.00
_cell.angle_gamma   90.00
#
_symmetry.space_group_name_H-M   'P 1'
#
loop_
_entity.id
_entity.type
_entity.pdbx_description
1 polymer ?
#
loop_
_entity_poly.entity_id
_entity_poly.type
_entity_poly.pdbx_seq_one_letter_code
_entity_poly.pdbx_strand_id
1 'polypeptide(L)'
;MATEGFQVDLEALRAARDRVGRLANELGQLPHRDVPVAAVFGHDGLAGAVEEFAEREKRGQGQATGETESIRRRLAETIDAYGEADDAGVRRIREIGS
;
A
#
# COMPACT_ATOMS: atom_id res chain seq x y z
N MET A 1 -20.32 -23.93 -23.97
CA MET A 1 -20.54 -22.77 -23.08
C MET A 1 -19.21 -22.06 -22.94
N ALA A 2 -19.05 -20.91 -23.59
CA ALA A 2 -17.84 -20.12 -23.47
C ALA A 2 -17.83 -19.53 -22.06
N THR A 3 -16.87 -19.89 -21.22
CA THR A 3 -16.56 -19.11 -20.03
C THR A 3 -16.16 -17.73 -20.54
N GLU A 4 -16.99 -16.71 -20.30
CA GLU A 4 -16.61 -15.32 -20.46
C GLU A 4 -15.29 -15.14 -19.72
N GLY A 5 -14.20 -15.04 -20.48
CA GLY A 5 -12.86 -14.92 -19.94
C GLY A 5 -12.80 -13.63 -19.15
N PHE A 6 -12.57 -13.74 -17.84
CA PHE A 6 -12.32 -12.61 -16.98
C PHE A 6 -11.04 -11.91 -17.46
N GLN A 7 -11.18 -10.82 -18.19
CA GLN A 7 -10.05 -10.03 -18.68
C GLN A 7 -9.59 -9.11 -17.55
N VAL A 8 -8.42 -9.41 -17.00
CA VAL A 8 -7.80 -8.57 -15.98
C VAL A 8 -7.09 -7.41 -16.65
N ASP A 9 -7.49 -6.19 -16.28
CA ASP A 9 -6.79 -4.98 -16.69
C ASP A 9 -5.48 -4.85 -15.90
N LEU A 10 -4.42 -5.46 -16.45
CA LEU A 10 -3.08 -5.41 -15.89
C LEU A 10 -2.50 -3.99 -15.85
N GLU A 11 -2.91 -3.10 -16.77
CA GLU A 11 -2.46 -1.71 -16.76
C GLU A 11 -3.07 -0.94 -15.59
N ALA A 12 -4.38 -1.13 -15.34
CA ALA A 12 -5.05 -0.57 -14.18
C ALA A 12 -4.43 -1.06 -12.86
N LEU A 13 -4.07 -2.36 -12.77
CA LEU A 13 -3.39 -2.91 -11.61
C LEU A 13 -1.98 -2.33 -11.41
N ARG A 14 -1.20 -2.16 -12.49
CA ARG A 14 0.12 -1.49 -12.44
C ARG A 14 -0.02 -0.04 -11.98
N ALA A 15 -0.98 0.70 -12.52
CA ALA A 15 -1.27 2.07 -12.11
C ALA A 15 -1.69 2.14 -10.64
N ALA A 16 -2.49 1.19 -10.16
CA ALA A 16 -2.87 1.08 -8.75
C ALA A 16 -1.64 0.82 -7.86
N ARG A 17 -0.79 -0.15 -8.21
CA ARG A 17 0.46 -0.45 -7.50
C ARG A 17 1.35 0.79 -7.37
N ASP A 18 1.50 1.55 -8.45
CA ASP A 18 2.36 2.73 -8.47
C ASP A 18 1.76 3.87 -7.63
N ARG A 19 0.44 4.05 -7.65
CA ARG A 19 -0.26 5.01 -6.77
C ARG A 19 -0.13 4.64 -5.30
N VAL A 20 -0.30 3.36 -4.97
CA VAL A 20 -0.13 2.85 -3.60
C VAL A 20 1.31 3.03 -3.13
N GLY A 21 2.31 2.80 -4.00
CA GLY A 21 3.71 3.07 -3.68
C GLY A 21 4.03 4.54 -3.43
N ARG A 22 3.41 5.46 -4.21
CA ARG A 22 3.52 6.89 -3.91
C ARG A 22 2.90 7.24 -2.56
N LEU A 23 1.72 6.71 -2.26
CA LEU A 23 1.06 6.92 -0.98
C LEU A 23 1.89 6.39 0.19
N ALA A 24 2.51 5.22 0.05
CA ALA A 24 3.38 4.66 1.10
C ALA A 24 4.61 5.57 1.36
N ASN A 25 5.22 6.11 0.30
CA ASN A 25 6.30 7.08 0.43
C ASN A 25 5.84 8.38 1.10
N GLU A 26 4.68 8.90 0.71
CA GLU A 26 4.10 10.10 1.31
C GLU A 26 3.83 9.89 2.81
N LEU A 27 3.23 8.75 3.19
CA LEU A 27 2.99 8.38 4.58
C LEU A 27 4.29 8.23 5.38
N GLY A 28 5.32 7.63 4.79
CA GLY A 28 6.64 7.49 5.43
C GLY A 28 7.41 8.81 5.57
N GLN A 29 7.02 9.86 4.85
CA GLN A 29 7.62 11.19 4.91
C GLN A 29 6.83 12.18 5.78
N LEU A 30 5.65 11.79 6.28
CA LEU A 30 4.87 12.66 7.17
C LEU A 30 5.68 12.94 8.44
N PRO A 31 5.91 14.21 8.79
CA PRO A 31 6.63 14.54 10.00
C PRO A 31 5.81 14.10 11.21
N HIS A 32 6.47 13.47 12.18
CA HIS A 32 5.87 13.27 13.49
C HIS A 32 5.70 14.63 14.17
N ARG A 33 4.54 14.83 14.80
CA ARG A 33 4.30 16.01 15.61
C ARG A 33 5.03 15.86 16.95
N ASP A 34 6.27 16.33 16.99
CA ASP A 34 6.99 16.50 18.25
C ASP A 34 6.43 17.72 18.97
N VAL A 35 5.52 17.47 19.91
CA VAL A 35 4.99 18.54 20.78
C VAL A 35 5.93 18.66 21.98
N PRO A 36 6.56 19.82 22.24
CA PRO A 36 7.36 20.02 23.45
C PRO A 36 6.45 20.20 24.67
N VAL A 37 5.86 19.10 25.12
CA VAL A 37 4.67 19.11 25.96
C VAL A 37 4.90 19.71 27.34
N ALA A 38 6.08 19.48 27.93
CA ALA A 38 6.49 20.03 29.21
C ALA A 38 6.64 21.56 29.19
N ALA A 39 7.04 22.14 28.05
CA ALA A 39 7.26 23.58 27.92
C ALA A 39 5.97 24.36 27.61
N VAL A 40 4.97 23.70 27.01
CA VAL A 40 3.77 24.36 26.47
C VAL A 40 2.60 24.32 27.42
N PHE A 41 2.41 23.23 28.17
CA PHE A 41 1.14 23.00 28.85
C PHE A 41 1.15 23.29 30.36
N GLY A 42 2.31 23.45 31.01
CA GLY A 42 2.45 23.88 32.41
C GLY A 42 1.67 23.05 33.46
N HIS A 43 1.01 21.97 33.04
CA HIS A 43 0.09 21.15 33.81
C HIS A 43 0.27 19.69 33.37
N ASP A 44 0.81 18.88 34.29
CA ASP A 44 1.28 17.52 34.01
C ASP A 44 0.20 16.61 33.39
N GLY A 45 -1.06 16.76 33.79
CA GLY A 45 -2.16 15.95 33.26
C GLY A 45 -2.50 16.20 31.77
N LEU A 46 -2.44 17.46 31.32
CA LEU A 46 -2.68 17.79 29.91
C LEU A 46 -1.44 17.43 29.08
N ALA A 47 -0.25 17.60 29.67
CA ALA A 47 0.98 17.20 29.02
C ALA A 47 1.04 15.68 28.77
N GLY A 48 0.69 14.86 29.76
CA GLY A 48 0.61 13.41 29.58
C GLY A 48 -0.38 12.99 28.49
N ALA A 49 -1.57 13.62 28.43
CA ALA A 49 -2.56 13.30 27.41
C ALA A 49 -2.11 13.65 25.98
N VAL A 50 -1.40 14.77 25.81
CA VAL A 50 -0.87 15.18 24.51
C VAL A 50 0.31 14.31 24.08
N GLU A 51 1.15 13.89 25.02
CA GLU A 51 2.25 12.94 24.76
C GLU A 51 1.72 11.57 24.34
N GLU A 52 0.73 11.04 25.06
CA GLU A 52 0.07 9.78 24.70
C GLU A 52 -0.58 9.86 23.31
N PHE A 53 -1.22 11.00 23.00
CA PHE A 53 -1.78 11.23 21.68
C PHE A 53 -0.70 11.23 20.58
N ALA A 54 0.41 11.93 20.78
CA ALA A 54 1.51 11.99 19.81
C ALA A 54 2.12 10.60 19.58
N GLU A 55 2.35 9.83 20.65
CA GLU A 55 2.85 8.46 20.57
C GLU A 55 1.87 7.50 19.88
N ARG A 56 0.57 7.69 20.10
CA ARG A 56 -0.48 6.92 19.40
C ARG A 56 -0.54 7.29 17.92
N GLU A 57 -0.43 8.56 17.58
CA GLU A 57 -0.38 9.03 16.20
C GLU A 57 0.82 8.43 15.47
N LYS A 58 2.01 8.50 16.06
CA LYS A 58 3.25 7.93 15.53
C LYS A 58 3.12 6.43 15.23
N ARG A 59 2.54 5.67 16.16
CA ARG A 59 2.23 4.25 15.97
C ARG A 59 1.22 4.03 14.82
N GLY A 60 0.16 4.83 14.77
CA GLY A 60 -0.85 4.76 13.71
C GLY A 60 -0.28 5.04 12.32
N GLN A 61 0.58 6.05 12.19
CA GLN A 61 1.29 6.36 10.94
C GLN A 61 2.18 5.20 10.49
N GLY A 62 2.93 4.60 11.42
CA GLY A 62 3.76 3.42 11.14
C GLY A 62 2.94 2.22 10.66
N GLN A 63 1.81 1.94 11.31
CA GLN A 63 0.90 0.88 10.89
C GLN A 63 0.31 1.14 9.50
N ALA A 64 -0.20 2.36 9.25
CA ALA A 64 -0.77 2.72 7.96
C ALA A 64 0.25 2.60 6.81
N THR A 65 1.51 2.99 7.06
CA THR A 65 2.61 2.82 6.10
C THR A 65 2.86 1.35 5.79
N GLY A 66 2.93 0.50 6.81
CA GLY A 66 3.15 -0.95 6.66
C GLY A 66 2.01 -1.66 5.93
N GLU A 67 0.76 -1.31 6.23
CA GLU A 67 -0.42 -1.85 5.54
C GLU A 67 -0.44 -1.43 4.06
N THR A 68 -0.10 -0.18 3.77
CA THR A 68 -0.01 0.34 2.39
C THR A 68 1.07 -0.39 1.59
N GLU A 69 2.25 -0.62 2.17
CA GLU A 69 3.31 -1.43 1.55
C GLU A 69 2.87 -2.88 1.30
N SER A 70 2.12 -3.47 2.24
CA SER A 70 1.57 -4.81 2.08
C SER A 70 0.61 -4.91 0.89
N ILE A 71 -0.27 -3.90 0.72
CA ILE A 71 -1.16 -3.80 -0.45
C ILE A 71 -0.34 -3.67 -1.74
N ARG A 72 0.68 -2.80 -1.77
CA ARG A 72 1.57 -2.64 -2.93
C ARG A 72 2.21 -3.95 -3.35
N ARG A 73 2.73 -4.72 -2.38
CA ARG A 73 3.34 -6.03 -2.63
C ARG A 73 2.33 -7.02 -3.21
N ARG A 74 1.14 -7.13 -2.61
CA ARG A 74 0.09 -8.03 -3.12
C ARG A 74 -0.36 -7.67 -4.53
N LEU A 75 -0.40 -6.38 -4.86
CA LEU A 75 -0.66 -5.93 -6.24
C LEU A 75 0.44 -6.39 -7.20
N ALA A 76 1.72 -6.28 -6.81
CA ALA A 76 2.83 -6.78 -7.62
C ALA A 76 2.73 -8.30 -7.85
N GLU A 77 2.53 -9.08 -6.78
CA GLU A 77 2.35 -10.54 -6.86
C GLU A 77 1.19 -10.93 -7.78
N THR A 78 0.08 -10.17 -7.71
CA THR A 78 -1.09 -10.40 -8.58
C THR A 78 -0.76 -10.10 -10.04
N ILE A 79 -0.08 -8.99 -10.32
CA ILE A 79 0.33 -8.61 -11.69
C ILE A 79 1.25 -9.67 -12.28
N ASP A 80 2.22 -10.16 -11.51
CA ASP A 80 3.18 -11.15 -11.98
C ASP A 80 2.48 -12.48 -12.29
N ALA A 81 1.57 -12.94 -11.42
CA ALA A 81 0.80 -14.16 -11.63
C ALA A 81 -0.07 -14.10 -12.89
N TYR A 82 -0.73 -12.97 -13.16
CA TYR A 82 -1.53 -12.78 -14.37
C TYR A 82 -0.66 -12.64 -15.62
N GLY A 83 0.49 -11.96 -15.54
CA GLY A 83 1.43 -11.86 -16.66
C GLY A 83 1.97 -13.23 -17.10
N GLU A 84 2.35 -14.08 -16.14
CA GLU A 84 2.80 -15.45 -16.43
C GLU A 84 1.69 -16.30 -17.06
N ALA A 85 0.45 -16.17 -16.58
CA ALA A 85 -0.70 -16.87 -17.11
C ALA A 85 -1.03 -16.45 -18.56
N ASP A 86 -0.98 -15.15 -18.86
CA ASP A 86 -1.19 -14.63 -20.22
C ASP A 86 -0.10 -15.12 -21.17
N ASP A 87 1.18 -15.07 -20.77
CA ASP A 87 2.29 -15.55 -21.58
C ASP A 87 2.21 -17.06 -21.84
N ALA A 88 1.76 -17.85 -20.85
CA ALA A 88 1.49 -19.28 -21.02
C ALA A 88 0.32 -19.54 -21.97
N GLY A 89 -0.75 -18.75 -21.88
CA GLY A 89 -1.92 -18.81 -22.77
C GLY A 89 -1.53 -18.51 -24.22
N VAL A 90 -0.79 -17.42 -24.46
CA VAL A 90 -0.31 -17.02 -25.79
C VAL A 90 0.58 -18.08 -26.41
N ARG A 91 1.50 -18.69 -25.64
CA ARG A 91 2.34 -19.80 -26.13
C ARG A 91 1.50 -20.99 -26.58
N ARG A 92 0.53 -21.42 -25.76
CA ARG A 92 -0.34 -22.56 -26.07
C ARG A 92 -1.18 -22.31 -27.33
N ILE A 93 -1.68 -21.10 -27.54
CA ILE A 93 -2.44 -20.74 -28.76
C ILE A 93 -1.55 -20.82 -30.01
N ARG A 94 -0.30 -20.35 -29.93
CA ARG A 94 0.66 -20.45 -31.04
C ARG A 94 1.02 -21.89 -31.39
N GLU A 95 1.14 -22.76 -30.38
CA GLU A 95 1.45 -24.18 -30.57
C GLU A 95 0.29 -24.97 -31.20
N ILE A 96 -0.97 -24.59 -30.93
CA ILE A 96 -2.15 -25.25 -31.52
C ILE A 96 -2.45 -24.73 -32.93
N GLY A 97 -2.09 -23.49 -33.22
CA GLY A 97 -2.31 -22.85 -34.53
C GLY A 97 -1.22 -23.10 -35.58
N SER A 98 -0.16 -23.85 -35.25
CA SER A 98 0.94 -24.22 -36.14
C SER A 98 0.90 -25.71 -36.49
#